data_AF-A0A8J8L021-F1
#
_entry.id   AF-A0A8J8L021-F1
#
_cell.length_a   1.000
_cell.length_b   1.000
_cell.length_c   1.000
_cell.angle_alpha   90.00
_cell.angle_beta   90.00
_cell.angle_gamma   90.00
#
_symmetry.space_group_name_H-M   'P 1'
#
loop_
_entity.id
_entity.type
_entity.pdbx_description
1 polymer ?
#
loop_
_entity_poly.entity_id
_entity_poly.type
_entity_poly.pdbx_seq_one_letter_code
_entity_poly.pdbx_strand_id
1 'polypeptide(L)'
;MLRINQLAKELGVANQEVIEACEKRLGLQGKSHSSNLTDDQADQLRRGFQGKHKGEQEAPPLALHKPSAAVKVVKGPAPAAPAV
;
A
#
# COMPACT_ATOMS: atom_id res chain seq x y z
N MET A 1 7.06 18.66 0.77
CA MET A 1 7.30 17.24 1.09
C MET A 1 6.06 16.45 0.68
N LEU A 2 6.11 15.76 -0.46
CA LEU A 2 4.99 14.91 -0.91
C LEU A 2 5.17 13.48 -0.34
N ARG A 3 4.09 12.71 -0.20
CA ARG A 3 4.14 11.28 0.17
C ARG A 3 3.44 10.43 -0.88
N ILE A 4 3.81 9.16 -0.94
CA ILE A 4 3.22 8.16 -1.83
C ILE A 4 1.67 8.13 -1.75
N ASN A 5 1.08 8.14 -0.55
CA ASN A 5 -0.39 8.18 -0.39
C ASN A 5 -1.05 9.43 -1.01
N GLN A 6 -0.39 10.59 -0.98
CA GLN A 6 -0.91 11.83 -1.56
C GLN A 6 -0.76 11.84 -3.08
N LEU A 7 0.35 11.32 -3.61
CA LEU A 7 0.58 11.17 -5.04
C LEU A 7 -0.39 10.15 -5.67
N ALA A 8 -0.67 9.04 -4.99
CA ALA A 8 -1.67 8.05 -5.42
C ALA A 8 -3.07 8.66 -5.54
N LYS A 9 -3.48 9.47 -4.55
CA LYS A 9 -4.73 10.24 -4.59
C LYS A 9 -4.77 11.28 -5.71
N GLU A 10 -3.67 11.97 -5.99
CA GLU A 10 -3.58 12.99 -7.04
C GLU A 10 -3.69 12.35 -8.44
N LEU A 11 -3.08 11.19 -8.63
CA LEU A 11 -3.13 10.40 -9.87
C LEU A 11 -4.41 9.56 -10.02
N GLY A 12 -5.19 9.38 -8.94
CA GLY A 12 -6.38 8.52 -8.93
C GLY A 12 -6.09 7.02 -8.94
N VAL A 13 -4.84 6.60 -8.67
CA VAL A 13 -4.40 5.20 -8.74
C VAL A 13 -4.26 4.55 -7.35
N ALA A 14 -4.21 3.23 -7.30
CA ALA A 14 -3.93 2.51 -6.05
C ALA A 14 -2.53 2.84 -5.50
N ASN A 15 -2.38 2.91 -4.17
CA ASN A 15 -1.07 3.20 -3.57
C ASN A 15 0.01 2.16 -3.93
N GLN A 16 -0.38 0.91 -4.22
CA GLN A 16 0.54 -0.16 -4.63
C GLN A 16 1.18 0.15 -5.99
N GLU A 17 0.40 0.62 -6.97
CA GLU A 17 0.93 1.07 -8.27
C GLU A 17 2.01 2.15 -8.10
N VAL A 18 1.82 3.09 -7.17
CA VAL A 18 2.82 4.16 -6.90
C VAL A 18 4.07 3.61 -6.21
N ILE A 19 3.94 2.61 -5.34
CA ILE A 19 5.10 1.92 -4.75
C ILE A 19 5.86 1.15 -5.83
N GLU A 20 5.18 0.33 -6.63
CA GLU A 20 5.80 -0.40 -7.74
C GLU A 20 6.44 0.53 -8.76
N ALA A 21 5.82 1.68 -9.07
CA ALA A 21 6.43 2.70 -9.90
C ALA A 21 7.65 3.34 -9.23
N CYS A 22 7.65 3.54 -7.91
CA CYS A 22 8.82 3.98 -7.15
C CYS A 22 9.99 2.99 -7.24
N GLU A 23 9.69 1.69 -7.13
CA GLU A 23 10.69 0.62 -7.21
C GLU A 23 11.21 0.46 -8.64
N LYS A 24 10.32 0.41 -9.64
CA LYS A 24 10.68 0.21 -11.06
C LYS A 24 11.34 1.43 -11.71
N ARG A 25 11.01 2.66 -11.29
CA ARG A 25 11.54 3.91 -11.90
C ARG A 25 12.75 4.46 -11.16
N LEU A 26 12.79 4.37 -9.83
CA LEU A 26 13.86 4.95 -9.01
C LEU A 26 14.77 3.90 -8.37
N GLY A 27 14.48 2.60 -8.49
CA GLY A 27 15.28 1.51 -7.90
C GLY A 27 15.15 1.39 -6.37
N LEU A 28 14.21 2.13 -5.76
CA LEU A 28 14.13 2.30 -4.30
C LEU A 28 13.20 1.27 -3.66
N GLN A 29 13.70 0.05 -3.54
CA GLN A 29 13.06 -1.10 -2.88
C GLN A 29 12.76 -0.82 -1.40
N GLY A 30 11.66 -1.38 -0.89
CA GLY A 30 11.30 -1.32 0.54
C GLY A 30 10.65 -0.01 1.00
N LYS A 31 10.25 0.88 0.06
CA LYS A 31 9.46 2.08 0.37
C LYS A 31 8.06 1.71 0.88
N SER A 32 7.60 2.39 1.93
CA SER A 32 6.25 2.25 2.48
C SER A 32 5.35 3.41 2.03
N HIS A 33 4.03 3.26 2.11
CA HIS A 33 3.05 4.30 1.70
C HIS A 33 3.24 5.69 2.35
N SER A 34 3.94 5.73 3.50
CA SER A 34 4.29 6.91 4.28
C SER A 34 5.68 7.49 3.96
N SER A 35 6.48 6.84 3.11
CA SER A 35 7.74 7.39 2.60
C SER A 35 7.50 8.70 1.87
N ASN A 36 8.37 9.68 2.15
CA ASN A 36 8.34 10.97 1.48
C ASN A 36 9.06 10.91 0.13
N LEU A 37 8.63 11.76 -0.79
CA LEU A 37 9.17 11.92 -2.13
C LEU A 37 9.69 13.36 -2.30
N THR A 38 10.84 13.48 -2.95
CA THR A 38 11.34 14.75 -3.50
C THR A 38 10.51 15.14 -4.72
N ASP A 39 10.46 16.42 -5.05
CA ASP A 39 9.68 16.97 -6.18
C ASP A 39 10.01 16.28 -7.52
N ASP A 40 11.30 16.11 -7.84
CA ASP A 40 11.80 15.36 -9.01
C ASP A 40 11.27 13.92 -9.06
N GLN A 41 11.24 13.22 -7.91
CA GLN A 41 10.71 11.86 -7.84
C GLN A 41 9.20 11.84 -8.11
N ALA A 42 8.47 12.86 -7.66
CA ALA A 42 7.05 13.00 -7.91
C ALA A 42 6.78 13.27 -9.41
N ASP A 43 7.52 14.17 -10.05
CA ASP A 43 7.39 14.45 -11.50
C ASP A 43 7.72 13.21 -12.34
N GLN A 44 8.82 12.50 -12.03
CA GLN A 44 9.19 11.25 -12.70
C GLN A 44 8.08 10.19 -12.64
N LEU A 45 7.39 10.08 -11.50
CA LEU A 45 6.23 9.19 -11.35
C LEU A 45 5.04 9.72 -12.14
N ARG A 46 4.69 11.01 -12.02
CA ARG A 46 3.61 11.67 -12.77
C ARG A 46 3.75 11.47 -14.28
N ARG A 47 4.97 11.61 -14.84
CA ARG A 47 5.26 11.32 -16.27
C ARG A 47 5.19 9.83 -16.61
N GLY A 48 5.41 8.93 -15.65
CA GLY A 48 5.20 7.49 -15.81
C GLY A 48 3.73 7.12 -15.93
N PHE A 49 2.86 7.71 -15.11
CA PHE A 49 1.41 7.45 -15.13
C PHE A 49 0.69 8.15 -16.29
N GLN A 50 1.09 9.37 -16.67
CA GLN A 50 0.54 10.08 -17.84
C GLN A 50 0.65 9.26 -19.14
N GLY A 51 1.70 8.43 -19.30
CA GLY A 51 1.83 7.53 -20.45
C GLY A 51 0.91 6.31 -20.42
N LYS A 52 0.47 5.86 -19.23
CA LYS A 52 -0.43 4.71 -19.05
C LYS A 52 -1.92 5.09 -19.15
N HIS A 53 -2.30 6.29 -18.72
CA HIS A 53 -3.70 6.76 -18.67
C HIS A 53 -4.39 6.94 -20.04
N LYS A 54 -3.74 6.63 -21.16
CA LYS A 54 -4.26 6.89 -22.52
C LYS A 54 -4.90 5.67 -23.20
N GLY A 55 -5.05 4.54 -22.51
CA GLY A 55 -5.59 3.29 -23.10
C GLY A 55 -6.65 2.59 -22.26
N GLU A 56 -6.36 2.33 -20.98
CA GLU A 56 -7.17 1.59 -20.02
C GLU A 56 -6.73 2.11 -18.61
N GLN A 57 -7.47 2.10 -17.51
CA GLN A 57 -8.70 1.38 -17.16
C GLN A 57 -9.35 2.10 -15.94
N GLU A 58 -10.68 2.15 -15.91
CA GLU A 58 -11.59 2.06 -14.73
C GLU A 58 -11.18 2.67 -13.36
N ALA A 59 -12.04 3.58 -12.88
CA ALA A 59 -12.31 3.82 -11.45
C ALA A 59 -13.80 3.52 -11.20
N PRO A 60 -14.33 3.40 -9.96
CA PRO A 60 -13.74 3.31 -8.60
C PRO A 60 -14.26 1.99 -7.91
N PRO A 61 -14.47 1.80 -6.57
CA PRO A 61 -14.28 2.66 -5.40
C PRO A 61 -13.65 2.02 -4.14
N LEU A 62 -13.65 2.82 -3.08
CA LEU A 62 -13.43 2.55 -1.66
C LEU A 62 -13.56 1.06 -1.24
N ALA A 63 -12.43 0.38 -1.04
CA ALA A 63 -12.35 -0.81 -0.20
C ALA A 63 -12.46 -0.43 1.29
N LEU A 64 -13.67 -0.08 1.72
CA LEU A 64 -14.07 -0.02 3.13
C LEU A 64 -14.10 -1.45 3.69
N HIS A 65 -12.93 -2.05 3.94
CA HIS A 65 -12.82 -3.39 4.53
C HIS A 65 -12.46 -3.32 6.01
N LYS A 66 -13.45 -2.90 6.80
CA LYS A 66 -13.79 -3.51 8.08
C LYS A 66 -15.19 -4.09 7.89
N PRO A 67 -15.42 -5.40 8.09
CA PRO A 67 -15.69 -5.81 9.47
C PRO A 67 -15.26 -7.25 9.86
N SER A 68 -15.41 -7.51 11.16
CA SER A 68 -15.83 -8.78 11.79
C SER A 68 -15.08 -10.11 11.56
N ALA A 69 -14.37 -10.49 12.63
CA ALA A 69 -14.76 -11.58 13.54
C ALA A 69 -14.50 -13.07 13.19
N ALA A 70 -13.82 -13.69 14.16
CA ALA A 70 -13.97 -15.06 14.65
C ALA A 70 -13.43 -16.25 13.81
N VAL A 71 -12.32 -16.81 14.29
CA VAL A 71 -12.11 -18.27 14.32
C VAL A 71 -12.12 -18.71 15.78
N LYS A 72 -12.87 -19.77 16.08
CA LYS A 72 -13.08 -20.32 17.43
C LYS A 72 -12.49 -21.73 17.53
N VAL A 73 -11.82 -21.98 18.67
CA VAL A 73 -11.66 -23.31 19.34
C VAL A 73 -10.83 -24.41 18.64
N VAL A 74 -9.75 -24.83 19.30
CA VAL A 74 -9.47 -26.24 19.64
C VAL A 74 -9.10 -26.32 21.14
N LYS A 75 -9.26 -27.49 21.77
CA LYS A 75 -9.53 -27.69 23.20
C LYS A 75 -8.47 -28.59 23.90
N GLY A 76 -7.72 -28.03 24.86
CA GLY A 76 -7.06 -28.71 26.00
C GLY A 76 -5.93 -29.71 25.70
N PRO A 77 -5.29 -30.31 26.74
CA PRO A 77 -5.52 -30.15 28.18
C PRO A 77 -4.30 -29.64 29.00
N ALA A 78 -4.54 -29.39 30.30
CA ALA A 78 -3.54 -29.23 31.39
C ALA A 78 -2.85 -30.60 31.71
N PRO A 79 -1.85 -30.75 32.62
CA PRO A 79 -1.41 -29.88 33.75
C PRO A 79 0.12 -29.58 33.71
N ALA A 80 0.86 -29.13 34.75
CA ALA A 80 0.60 -28.93 36.18
C ALA A 80 1.46 -27.79 36.80
N ALA A 81 1.31 -27.56 38.12
CA ALA A 81 2.32 -26.88 38.95
C ALA A 81 3.38 -27.90 39.46
N PRO A 82 4.49 -27.44 40.07
CA PRO A 82 4.44 -27.33 41.53
C PRO A 82 5.08 -26.04 42.09
N ALA A 83 4.77 -25.77 43.36
CA ALA A 83 5.46 -24.77 44.17
C ALA A 83 6.52 -25.43 45.05
N VAL A 84 7.62 -24.72 45.29
CA VAL A 84 8.46 -24.71 46.51
C VAL A 84 9.23 -23.39 46.56
#